data_AF-A0A7G9BQ46-F1
#
_entry.id   AF-A0A7G9BQ46-F1
#
_cell.length_a   1.000
_cell.length_b   1.000
_cell.length_c   1.000
_cell.angle_alpha   90.00
_cell.angle_beta   90.00
_cell.angle_gamma   90.00
#
_symmetry.space_group_name_H-M   'P 1'
#
loop_
_entity.id
_entity.type
_entity.pdbx_description
1 polymer ?
#
loop_
_entity_poly.entity_id
_entity_poly.type
_entity_poly.pdbx_seq_one_letter_code
_entity_poly.pdbx_strand_id
1 'polypeptide(L)'
;MKTFKSLIKMLIAIMVIAGVNLACSKDDDENNPETDPIIGTWNLRAVHDGEETVDVTDRECFRDSRFIIDETVMDLTLSVPDEDTEECQTETINGAWVRENGNYYLLNGEQRQQTGIVLNDDNQTLQMVITANGRQVGLIFRR
;
A
#
# COMPACT_ATOMS: atom_id res chain seq x y z
N MET A 1 -18.13 -26.83 -22.73
CA MET A 1 -19.43 -26.85 -23.44
C MET A 1 -20.55 -26.77 -22.40
N LYS A 2 -21.31 -25.66 -22.38
CA LYS A 2 -22.61 -25.43 -21.68
C LYS A 2 -22.52 -25.41 -20.13
N THR A 3 -22.94 -24.36 -19.42
CA THR A 3 -24.25 -23.69 -19.53
C THR A 3 -24.19 -22.17 -19.38
N PHE A 4 -24.38 -21.52 -20.52
CA PHE A 4 -24.88 -20.16 -20.72
C PHE A 4 -26.42 -20.27 -20.74
N LYS A 5 -27.15 -19.72 -19.75
CA LYS A 5 -28.63 -19.56 -19.69
C LYS A 5 -28.97 -19.18 -18.25
N SER A 6 -29.16 -17.92 -17.89
CA SER A 6 -30.46 -17.22 -17.95
C SER A 6 -30.27 -16.14 -16.88
N LEU A 7 -30.33 -14.84 -17.16
CA LEU A 7 -31.58 -14.08 -17.26
C LEU A 7 -31.25 -12.70 -17.86
N ILE A 8 -31.24 -12.61 -19.19
CA ILE A 8 -31.55 -11.34 -19.86
C ILE A 8 -33.07 -11.28 -19.93
N LYS A 9 -33.69 -10.36 -19.20
CA LYS A 9 -34.98 -9.73 -19.49
C LYS A 9 -35.27 -8.65 -18.46
N MET A 10 -35.38 -7.40 -18.94
CA MET A 10 -35.96 -6.23 -18.25
C MET A 10 -35.13 -5.68 -17.07
N LEU A 11 -34.67 -4.42 -17.03
CA LEU A 11 -35.20 -3.16 -17.54
C LEU A 11 -34.05 -2.18 -17.85
N ILE A 12 -34.22 -1.42 -18.93
CA ILE A 12 -33.51 -0.16 -19.14
C ILE A 12 -34.13 0.87 -18.20
N ALA A 13 -33.32 1.43 -17.31
CA ALA A 13 -33.54 2.76 -16.75
C ALA A 13 -32.18 3.44 -16.68
N ILE A 14 -31.96 4.33 -17.65
CA ILE A 14 -30.90 5.34 -17.63
C ILE A 14 -31.08 6.15 -16.35
N MET A 15 -30.08 6.13 -15.46
CA MET A 15 -29.93 7.16 -14.43
C MET A 15 -28.60 7.87 -14.68
N VAL A 16 -28.69 8.95 -15.45
CA VAL A 16 -27.72 10.05 -15.42
C VAL A 16 -27.81 10.63 -14.01
N ILE A 17 -26.84 10.34 -13.15
CA ILE A 17 -26.65 11.15 -11.96
C ILE A 17 -25.89 12.39 -12.44
N ALA A 18 -26.67 13.46 -12.64
CA ALA A 18 -26.18 14.81 -12.76
C ALA A 18 -25.23 15.12 -11.60
N GLY A 19 -24.13 15.80 -11.92
CA GLY A 19 -23.10 16.19 -10.97
C GLY A 19 -23.70 16.86 -9.73
N VAL A 20 -23.47 16.22 -8.58
CA VAL A 20 -23.55 16.93 -7.31
C VAL A 20 -22.21 17.64 -7.18
N ASN A 21 -22.22 18.94 -7.46
CA ASN A 21 -21.21 19.84 -6.94
C ASN A 21 -21.36 19.84 -5.41
N LEU A 22 -20.68 18.92 -4.74
CA LEU A 22 -20.31 19.14 -3.36
C LEU A 22 -19.13 20.12 -3.40
N ALA A 23 -19.48 21.41 -3.42
CA ALA A 23 -18.62 22.43 -2.85
C ALA A 23 -18.53 22.11 -1.35
N CYS A 24 -17.60 21.23 -0.98
CA CYS A 24 -17.11 21.17 0.38
C CYS A 24 -16.39 22.50 0.64
N SER A 25 -16.82 23.17 1.71
CA SER A 25 -16.30 24.44 2.15
C SER A 25 -14.79 24.35 2.31
N LYS A 26 -14.13 25.40 1.82
CA LYS A 26 -12.87 25.83 2.39
C LYS A 26 -13.11 26.12 3.87
N ASP A 27 -12.63 25.22 4.72
CA ASP A 27 -12.16 25.64 6.03
C ASP A 27 -10.64 25.80 5.87
N ASP A 28 -10.22 27.07 5.84
CA ASP A 28 -8.82 27.47 5.90
C ASP A 28 -8.32 27.16 7.31
N ASP A 29 -7.96 25.89 7.56
CA ASP A 29 -7.24 25.50 8.76
C ASP A 29 -5.74 25.70 8.56
N GLU A 30 -5.18 26.33 9.58
CA GLU A 30 -3.81 26.81 9.74
C GLU A 30 -2.75 25.89 9.12
N ASN A 31 -1.95 26.43 8.19
CA ASN A 31 -0.73 25.80 7.67
C ASN A 31 0.32 25.63 8.78
N ASN A 32 0.13 24.67 9.67
CA ASN A 32 1.22 23.78 10.01
C ASN A 32 1.43 22.94 8.73
N PRO A 33 2.63 22.82 8.14
CA PRO A 33 2.81 21.87 7.07
C PRO A 33 2.48 20.49 7.65
N GLU A 34 1.26 20.00 7.43
CA GLU A 34 0.88 18.66 7.79
C GLU A 34 1.88 17.75 7.10
N THR A 35 2.78 17.19 7.89
CA THR A 35 3.76 16.23 7.44
C THR A 35 2.99 15.13 6.71
N ASP A 36 3.45 14.77 5.50
CA ASP A 36 2.74 13.81 4.66
C ASP A 36 2.35 12.55 5.46
N PRO A 37 1.09 12.08 5.40
CA PRO A 37 0.63 11.00 6.28
C PRO A 37 1.34 9.66 6.09
N ILE A 38 2.15 9.48 5.04
CA ILE A 38 3.02 8.29 4.94
C ILE A 38 4.32 8.41 5.74
N ILE A 39 4.75 9.61 6.12
CA ILE A 39 5.98 9.84 6.88
C ILE A 39 5.81 9.26 8.29
N GLY A 40 6.79 8.45 8.70
CA GLY A 40 6.81 7.76 9.98
C GLY A 40 7.45 6.38 9.90
N THR A 41 7.35 5.66 11.02
CA THR A 41 7.78 4.26 11.14
C THR A 41 6.56 3.37 11.08
N TRP A 42 6.59 2.37 10.20
CA TRP A 42 5.51 1.42 10.01
C TRP A 42 6.00 0.00 10.28
N ASN A 43 5.36 -0.70 11.19
CA ASN A 43 5.71 -2.06 11.59
C ASN A 43 4.86 -3.05 10.78
N LEU A 44 5.49 -4.12 10.26
CA LEU A 44 4.77 -5.12 9.48
C LEU A 44 3.74 -5.84 10.38
N ARG A 45 2.48 -5.87 9.93
CA ARG A 45 1.36 -6.44 10.67
C ARG A 45 0.86 -7.74 10.03
N ALA A 46 0.78 -7.76 8.70
CA ALA A 46 0.28 -8.90 7.95
C ALA A 46 0.85 -8.95 6.54
N VAL A 47 0.81 -10.13 5.94
CA VAL A 47 1.21 -10.39 4.55
C VAL A 47 0.03 -10.99 3.81
N HIS A 48 -0.22 -10.54 2.57
CA HIS A 48 -1.21 -11.09 1.67
C HIS A 48 -0.51 -11.76 0.48
N ASP A 49 -0.72 -13.05 0.28
CA ASP A 49 -0.04 -13.85 -0.76
C ASP A 49 -0.83 -13.98 -2.07
N GLY A 50 -1.97 -13.29 -2.16
CA GLY A 50 -2.90 -13.33 -3.29
C GLY A 50 -4.12 -14.21 -3.04
N GLU A 51 -4.10 -15.07 -2.03
CA GLU A 51 -5.23 -15.91 -1.63
C GLU A 51 -5.75 -15.53 -0.24
N GLU A 52 -4.85 -15.41 0.74
CA GLU A 52 -5.20 -15.08 2.12
C GLU A 52 -4.32 -13.99 2.72
N THR A 53 -4.84 -13.35 3.77
CA THR A 53 -4.09 -12.38 4.57
C THR A 53 -3.73 -13.00 5.90
N VAL A 54 -2.44 -13.09 6.17
CA VAL A 54 -1.88 -13.79 7.33
C VAL A 54 -1.25 -12.80 8.29
N ASP A 55 -1.64 -12.90 9.55
CA ASP A 55 -0.99 -12.22 10.66
C ASP A 55 0.44 -12.72 10.87
N VAL A 56 1.40 -11.81 10.90
CA VAL A 56 2.83 -12.14 11.07
C VAL A 56 3.45 -11.53 12.32
N THR A 57 2.69 -10.87 13.21
CA THR A 57 3.28 -10.17 14.37
C THR A 57 3.98 -11.10 15.35
N ASP A 58 3.48 -12.33 15.48
CA ASP A 58 4.01 -13.33 16.40
C ASP A 58 5.05 -14.24 15.73
N ARG A 59 5.39 -13.99 14.46
CA ARG A 59 6.37 -14.79 13.69
C ARG A 59 7.76 -14.17 13.81
N GLU A 60 8.69 -14.93 14.38
CA GLU A 60 10.04 -14.44 14.74
C GLU A 60 10.75 -13.72 13.59
N CYS A 61 10.83 -14.34 12.40
CA CYS A 61 11.55 -13.73 11.29
C CYS A 61 10.92 -12.43 10.78
N PHE A 62 9.63 -12.19 10.99
CA PHE A 62 8.96 -10.98 10.52
C PHE A 62 9.09 -9.81 11.49
N ARG A 63 9.49 -10.06 12.74
CA ARG A 63 9.51 -9.07 13.82
C ARG A 63 10.32 -7.81 13.48
N ASP A 64 11.39 -7.96 12.72
CA ASP A 64 12.28 -6.85 12.38
C ASP A 64 11.88 -6.10 11.10
N SER A 65 10.83 -6.57 10.41
CA SER A 65 10.30 -5.96 9.19
C SER A 65 9.62 -4.62 9.47
N ARG A 66 10.10 -3.57 8.80
CA ARG A 66 9.65 -2.19 8.99
C ARG A 66 9.71 -1.42 7.69
N PHE A 67 8.84 -0.44 7.55
CA PHE A 67 8.91 0.56 6.51
C PHE A 67 9.05 1.94 7.16
N ILE A 68 10.22 2.55 7.01
CA ILE A 68 10.53 3.88 7.55
C ILE A 68 10.50 4.86 6.39
N ILE A 69 9.73 5.93 6.52
CA ILE A 69 9.59 6.96 5.49
C ILE A 69 9.85 8.31 6.14
N ASP A 70 10.86 9.03 5.65
CA ASP A 70 11.11 10.43 5.98
C ASP A 70 10.78 11.34 4.79
N GLU A 71 11.04 12.64 4.89
CA GLU A 71 10.71 13.63 3.84
C GLU A 71 11.41 13.38 2.48
N THR A 72 12.46 12.56 2.46
CA THR A 72 13.33 12.37 1.30
C THR A 72 13.51 10.92 0.89
N VAL A 73 13.47 9.98 1.85
CA VAL A 73 13.82 8.58 1.67
C VAL A 73 12.71 7.66 2.20
N MET A 74 12.46 6.62 1.42
CA MET A 74 11.70 5.44 1.81
C MET A 74 12.70 4.31 2.07
N ASP A 75 12.64 3.66 3.23
CA ASP A 75 13.48 2.53 3.63
C ASP A 75 12.60 1.37 4.08
N LEU A 76 12.47 0.36 3.22
CA LEU A 76 11.77 -0.88 3.49
C LEU A 76 12.79 -1.95 3.88
N THR A 77 12.73 -2.38 5.13
CA THR A 77 13.47 -3.55 5.61
C THR A 77 12.47 -4.70 5.78
N LEU A 78 12.73 -5.82 5.09
CA LEU A 78 11.96 -7.05 5.20
C LEU A 78 12.85 -8.16 5.73
N SER A 79 12.40 -8.77 6.82
CA SER A 79 13.00 -9.97 7.39
C SER A 79 11.98 -11.11 7.27
N VAL A 80 12.40 -12.22 6.68
CA VAL A 80 11.55 -13.37 6.36
C VAL A 80 12.33 -14.69 6.56
N PRO A 81 11.66 -15.84 6.73
CA PRO A 81 12.35 -17.12 6.74
C PRO A 81 13.05 -17.40 5.40
N ASP A 82 14.24 -17.94 5.47
CA ASP A 82 14.95 -18.55 4.34
C ASP A 82 14.33 -19.92 4.03
N GLU A 83 14.06 -20.17 2.74
CA GLU A 83 13.36 -21.38 2.30
C GLU A 83 14.20 -22.66 2.48
N ASP A 84 15.53 -22.54 2.52
CA ASP A 84 16.45 -23.67 2.56
C ASP A 84 16.97 -23.97 3.98
N THR A 85 17.09 -22.96 4.83
CA THR A 85 17.79 -23.05 6.13
C THR A 85 16.90 -22.85 7.36
N GLU A 86 15.65 -22.39 7.18
CA GLU A 86 14.75 -21.95 8.26
C GLU A 86 15.29 -20.79 9.11
N GLU A 87 16.48 -20.25 8.80
CA GLU A 87 17.03 -19.04 9.42
C GLU A 87 16.34 -17.79 8.86
N CYS A 88 16.38 -16.68 9.59
CA CYS A 88 15.82 -15.43 9.09
C CYS A 88 16.81 -14.72 8.16
N GLN A 89 16.36 -14.37 6.96
CA GLN A 89 17.08 -13.52 6.02
C GLN A 89 16.46 -12.12 6.01
N THR A 90 17.30 -11.10 5.92
CA THR A 90 16.86 -9.69 5.93
C THR A 90 17.40 -8.95 4.71
N GLU A 91 16.51 -8.25 4.03
CA GLU A 91 16.85 -7.33 2.93
C GLU A 91 16.34 -5.92 3.24
N THR A 92 17.11 -4.92 2.82
CA THR A 92 16.72 -3.51 2.91
C THR A 92 16.75 -2.89 1.52
N ILE A 93 15.63 -2.27 1.16
CA ILE A 93 15.47 -1.51 -0.09
C ILE A 93 15.20 -0.07 0.31
N ASN A 94 16.02 0.84 -0.17
CA ASN A 94 15.78 2.27 0.00
C ASN A 94 15.79 3.03 -1.32
N GLY A 95 15.14 4.18 -1.30
CA GLY A 95 15.12 5.08 -2.46
C GLY A 95 14.57 6.44 -2.10
N ALA A 96 15.05 7.45 -2.83
CA ALA A 96 14.47 8.77 -2.76
C ALA A 96 13.04 8.73 -3.32
N TRP A 97 12.16 9.58 -2.81
CA TRP A 97 10.76 9.60 -3.25
C TRP A 97 10.23 11.01 -3.44
N VAL A 98 9.10 11.11 -4.14
CA VAL A 98 8.34 12.34 -4.31
C VAL A 98 6.85 12.04 -4.31
N ARG A 99 6.04 12.97 -3.80
CA ARG A 99 4.58 12.98 -3.98
C ARG A 99 4.18 14.00 -5.04
N GLU A 100 3.42 13.54 -6.02
CA GLU A 100 2.87 14.39 -7.07
C GLU A 100 1.43 13.98 -7.36
N ASN A 101 0.51 14.96 -7.34
CA ASN A 101 -0.93 14.74 -7.60
C ASN A 101 -1.53 13.62 -6.73
N GLY A 102 -1.11 13.54 -5.46
CA GLY A 102 -1.60 12.53 -4.51
C GLY A 102 -0.99 11.13 -4.67
N ASN A 103 -0.09 10.92 -5.63
CA ASN A 103 0.58 9.64 -5.85
C ASN A 103 2.03 9.69 -5.39
N TYR A 104 2.53 8.55 -4.91
CA TYR A 104 3.90 8.40 -4.41
C TYR A 104 4.77 7.67 -5.43
N TYR A 105 5.97 8.19 -5.66
CA TYR A 105 6.93 7.66 -6.62
C TYR A 105 8.30 7.49 -5.99
N LEU A 106 8.93 6.35 -6.23
CA LEU A 106 10.37 6.16 -6.02
C LEU A 106 11.13 6.72 -7.21
N LEU A 107 12.26 7.37 -6.91
CA LEU A 107 13.17 7.97 -7.88
C LEU A 107 14.34 7.02 -8.14
N ASN A 108 14.59 6.73 -9.42
CA ASN A 108 15.76 5.96 -9.86
C ASN A 108 16.44 6.73 -10.99
N GLY A 109 17.37 7.62 -10.62
CA GLY A 109 17.95 8.59 -11.55
C GLY A 109 16.86 9.50 -12.13
N GLU A 110 16.70 9.49 -13.45
CA GLU A 110 15.66 10.26 -14.16
C GLU A 110 14.31 9.52 -14.23
N GLN A 111 14.28 8.22 -13.89
CA GLN A 111 13.07 7.41 -13.95
C GLN A 111 12.28 7.51 -12.64
N ARG A 112 10.97 7.38 -12.77
CA ARG A 112 10.03 7.40 -11.65
C ARG A 112 9.18 6.14 -11.69
N GLN A 113 9.06 5.47 -10.55
CA GLN A 113 8.25 4.27 -10.39
C GLN A 113 7.21 4.51 -9.30
N GLN A 114 5.93 4.35 -9.62
CA GLN A 114 4.86 4.50 -8.65
C GLN A 114 4.92 3.36 -7.61
N THR A 115 4.76 3.67 -6.33
CA THR A 115 4.96 2.71 -5.21
C THR A 115 3.73 1.87 -4.86
N GLY A 116 2.55 2.27 -5.32
CA GLY A 116 1.29 1.60 -4.98
C GLY A 116 0.89 1.74 -3.50
N ILE A 117 1.48 2.69 -2.76
CA ILE A 117 1.15 2.93 -1.35
C ILE A 117 -0.31 3.40 -1.23
N VAL A 118 -1.06 2.76 -0.33
CA VAL A 118 -2.42 3.12 0.05
C VAL A 118 -2.51 3.24 1.57
N LEU A 119 -3.09 4.35 2.04
CA LEU A 119 -3.40 4.58 3.45
C LEU A 119 -4.86 4.24 3.74
N ASN A 120 -5.10 3.56 4.86
CA ASN A 120 -6.41 3.18 5.37
C ASN A 120 -6.51 3.46 6.88
N ASP A 121 -7.69 3.26 7.45
CA ASP A 121 -7.96 3.37 8.90
C ASP A 121 -7.45 4.70 9.49
N ASP A 122 -7.87 5.82 8.91
CA ASP A 122 -7.45 7.17 9.32
C ASP A 122 -5.92 7.33 9.35
N ASN A 123 -5.26 6.86 8.28
CA ASN A 123 -3.81 6.86 8.10
C ASN A 123 -3.05 6.06 9.17
N GLN A 124 -3.69 5.07 9.82
CA GLN A 124 -3.04 4.16 10.75
C GLN A 124 -2.57 2.85 10.11
N THR A 125 -3.04 2.55 8.90
CA THR A 125 -2.65 1.34 8.14
C THR A 125 -2.07 1.74 6.78
N LEU A 126 -0.86 1.27 6.49
CA LEU A 126 -0.20 1.44 5.18
C LEU A 126 -0.17 0.10 4.45
N GLN A 127 -0.63 0.09 3.20
CA GLN A 127 -0.60 -1.09 2.35
C GLN A 127 0.22 -0.81 1.10
N MET A 128 1.01 -1.79 0.67
CA MET A 128 1.71 -1.76 -0.61
C MET A 128 1.84 -3.16 -1.19
N VAL A 129 2.04 -3.25 -2.50
CA VAL A 129 2.29 -4.53 -3.18
C VAL A 129 3.70 -4.50 -3.73
N ILE A 130 4.49 -5.53 -3.41
CA ILE A 130 5.81 -5.76 -3.98
C ILE A 130 5.78 -6.98 -4.90
N THR A 131 6.81 -7.11 -5.75
CA THR A 131 7.05 -8.36 -6.49
C THR A 131 8.23 -9.09 -5.86
N ALA A 132 7.98 -10.26 -5.29
CA ALA A 132 8.99 -11.15 -4.72
C ALA A 132 8.96 -12.48 -5.48
N ASN A 133 10.10 -12.95 -5.99
CA ASN A 133 10.20 -14.19 -6.77
C ASN A 133 9.17 -14.31 -7.92
N GLY A 134 8.87 -13.18 -8.58
CA GLY A 134 7.90 -13.10 -9.67
C GLY A 134 6.42 -13.16 -9.26
N ARG A 135 6.12 -13.14 -7.95
CA ARG A 135 4.76 -13.11 -7.39
C ARG A 135 4.49 -11.77 -6.73
N GLN A 136 3.25 -11.31 -6.82
CA GLN A 136 2.80 -10.13 -6.10
C GLN A 136 2.52 -10.50 -4.64
N VAL A 137 3.06 -9.72 -3.72
CA VAL A 137 2.87 -9.89 -2.28
C VAL A 137 2.38 -8.57 -1.71
N GLY A 138 1.23 -8.58 -1.06
CA GLY A 138 0.70 -7.46 -0.31
C GLY A 138 1.34 -7.39 1.07
N LEU A 139 1.84 -6.21 1.43
CA LEU A 139 2.40 -5.92 2.74
C LEU A 139 1.49 -4.93 3.44
N ILE A 140 1.08 -5.27 4.66
CA ILE A 140 0.19 -4.46 5.47
C ILE A 140 0.95 -4.07 6.73
N PHE A 141 1.16 -2.77 6.90
CA PHE A 141 1.88 -2.19 8.02
C PHE A 141 0.96 -1.34 8.88
N ARG A 142 1.37 -1.16 10.13
CA ARG A 142 0.69 -0.30 11.11
C ARG A 142 1.70 0.59 11.83
N ARG A 143 1.30 1.80 12.18
CA ARG A 143 2.10 2.70 13.02
C ARG A 143 2.35 2.09 14.41
#